data_AF-A0A842SK84-F1
#
_entry.id   AF-A0A842SK84-F1
#
_cell.length_a   1.000
_cell.length_b   1.000
_cell.length_c   1.000
_cell.angle_alpha   90.00
_cell.angle_beta   90.00
_cell.angle_gamma   90.00
#
_symmetry.space_group_name_H-M   'P 1'
#
loop_
_entity.id
_entity.type
_entity.pdbx_description
1 polymer ?
#
loop_
_entity_poly.entity_id
_entity_poly.type
_entity_poly.pdbx_seq_one_letter_code
_entity_poly.pdbx_strand_id
1 'polypeptide(L)'
;MKPWLLNILACPIDKHHPLEAYWFTWETTEKEMEKMNREAGKSSQYFTKQYEHLAKQIEDNTISPEALEEINDETGSVYAQEIYIDVRKFLERLKFDKDLDSQEILERFPEGMDVLYRYLNLIEVEEGLLHCNECGRWYPIGSAVETIPELMPDDLREEDRDREWLNKWKEKIPSKILEEGKPFGL
;
A
#
# COMPACT_ATOMS: atom_id res chain seq x y z
N MET A 1 7.76 -1.29 4.46
CA MET A 1 6.73 -0.25 4.35
C MET A 1 5.39 -0.90 4.56
N LYS A 2 4.68 -0.49 5.61
CA LYS A 2 3.30 -0.89 5.80
C LYS A 2 2.41 -0.30 4.70
N PRO A 3 1.51 -1.08 4.06
CA PRO A 3 0.56 -0.57 3.07
C PRO A 3 -0.29 0.59 3.59
N TRP A 4 -0.56 0.63 4.90
CA TRP A 4 -1.24 1.76 5.55
C TRP A 4 -0.64 3.13 5.19
N LEU A 5 0.68 3.24 5.00
CA LEU A 5 1.35 4.52 4.71
C LEU A 5 0.86 5.18 3.41
N LEU A 6 0.37 4.41 2.43
CA LEU A 6 -0.16 4.96 1.17
C LEU A 6 -1.33 5.92 1.38
N ASN A 7 -2.05 5.78 2.49
CA ASN A 7 -3.17 6.65 2.85
C ASN A 7 -2.73 8.08 3.26
N ILE A 8 -1.45 8.27 3.60
CA ILE A 8 -0.94 9.57 4.07
C ILE A 8 0.24 10.09 3.24
N LEU A 9 0.89 9.22 2.47
CA LEU A 9 1.97 9.63 1.59
C LEU A 9 1.40 10.40 0.39
N ALA A 10 2.04 11.52 0.12
CA ALA A 10 1.80 12.36 -1.04
C ALA A 10 3.14 12.66 -1.70
N CYS A 11 3.13 12.99 -2.99
CA CYS A 11 4.34 13.40 -3.67
C CYS A 11 4.92 14.65 -2.96
N PRO A 12 6.20 14.63 -2.54
CA PRO A 12 6.82 15.77 -1.86
C PRO A 12 6.93 17.01 -2.74
N ILE A 13 6.84 16.86 -4.07
CA ILE A 13 7.06 17.94 -5.04
C ILE A 13 5.78 18.71 -5.36
N ASP A 14 4.74 18.03 -5.81
CA ASP A 14 3.47 18.66 -6.24
C ASP A 14 2.31 18.46 -5.24
N LYS A 15 2.52 17.68 -4.18
CA LYS A 15 1.52 17.33 -3.16
C LYS A 15 0.38 16.44 -3.67
N HIS A 16 0.56 15.80 -4.83
CA HIS A 16 -0.41 14.84 -5.35
C HIS A 16 -0.59 13.66 -4.41
N HIS A 17 -1.84 13.24 -4.24
CA HIS A 17 -2.27 12.04 -3.54
C HIS A 17 -3.56 11.54 -4.18
N PRO A 18 -3.76 10.21 -4.35
CA PRO A 18 -2.85 9.12 -3.96
C PRO A 18 -1.65 8.91 -4.89
N LEU A 19 -0.66 8.15 -4.44
CA LEU A 19 0.46 7.68 -5.27
C LEU A 19 0.18 6.25 -5.75
N GLU A 20 0.53 5.97 -7.00
CA GLU A 20 0.61 4.61 -7.54
C GLU A 20 1.71 3.84 -6.79
N ALA A 21 1.43 2.63 -6.34
CA ALA A 21 2.39 1.80 -5.63
C ALA A 21 2.62 0.48 -6.37
N TYR A 22 3.88 0.09 -6.53
CA TYR A 22 4.31 -1.16 -7.14
C TYR A 22 5.14 -1.94 -6.13
N TRP A 23 4.66 -3.11 -5.71
CA TRP A 23 5.33 -3.91 -4.67
C TRP A 23 6.13 -5.02 -5.32
N PHE A 24 7.42 -5.11 -5.01
CA PHE A 24 8.32 -6.07 -5.66
C PHE A 24 8.66 -7.25 -4.77
N THR A 25 8.84 -7.01 -3.47
CA THR A 25 9.02 -8.06 -2.46
C THR A 25 8.34 -7.70 -1.15
N TRP A 26 8.08 -8.74 -0.36
CA TRP A 26 7.54 -8.64 0.98
C TRP A 26 8.63 -8.96 2.00
N GLU A 27 8.72 -8.16 3.06
CA GLU A 27 9.51 -8.52 4.25
C GLU A 27 8.79 -9.61 5.04
N THR A 28 7.46 -9.49 5.10
CA THR A 28 6.60 -10.53 5.67
C THR A 28 6.73 -11.82 4.88
N THR A 29 7.11 -12.90 5.57
CA THR A 29 7.40 -14.17 4.91
C THR A 29 6.12 -14.86 4.42
N GLU A 30 6.26 -15.71 3.40
CA GLU A 30 5.16 -16.55 2.87
C GLU A 30 4.44 -17.36 3.96
N LYS A 31 5.16 -17.86 4.97
CA LYS A 31 4.57 -18.61 6.09
C LYS A 31 3.72 -17.72 7.00
N GLU A 32 4.18 -16.51 7.26
CA GLU A 32 3.43 -15.53 8.05
C GLU A 32 2.20 -15.06 7.26
N MET A 33 2.33 -14.83 5.96
CA MET A 33 1.20 -14.50 5.09
C MET A 33 0.16 -15.61 5.03
N GLU A 34 0.58 -16.86 4.82
CA GLU A 34 -0.31 -18.02 4.82
C GLU A 34 -1.06 -18.14 6.15
N LYS A 35 -0.36 -17.94 7.28
CA LYS A 35 -1.01 -17.90 8.60
C LYS A 35 -2.03 -16.77 8.69
N MET A 36 -1.68 -15.56 8.27
CA MET A 36 -2.59 -14.42 8.29
C MET A 36 -3.81 -14.64 7.43
N ASN A 37 -3.66 -15.19 6.22
CA ASN A 37 -4.75 -15.51 5.31
C ASN A 37 -5.76 -16.50 5.95
N ARG A 38 -5.28 -17.58 6.59
CA ARG A 38 -6.13 -18.54 7.32
C ARG A 38 -6.94 -17.92 8.47
N GLU A 39 -6.43 -16.85 9.05
CA GLU A 39 -7.05 -16.14 10.16
C GLU A 39 -7.88 -14.92 9.73
N ALA A 40 -7.69 -14.45 8.49
CA ALA A 40 -8.33 -13.25 7.98
C ALA A 40 -9.85 -13.38 7.96
N GLY A 41 -10.54 -12.31 8.36
CA GLY A 41 -11.99 -12.26 8.48
C GLY A 41 -12.52 -12.91 9.76
N LYS A 42 -11.66 -13.43 10.64
CA LYS A 42 -12.07 -13.86 11.99
C LYS A 42 -11.75 -12.75 12.97
N SER A 43 -12.77 -11.99 13.35
CA SER A 43 -12.61 -10.88 14.29
C SER A 43 -11.90 -11.35 15.56
N SER A 44 -10.79 -10.68 15.87
CA SER A 44 -9.94 -11.01 17.02
C SER A 44 -10.20 -10.04 18.16
N GLN A 45 -10.48 -10.57 19.36
CA GLN A 45 -10.58 -9.76 20.57
C GLN A 45 -9.28 -9.02 20.92
N TYR A 46 -8.15 -9.46 20.36
CA TYR A 46 -6.86 -8.80 20.54
C TYR A 46 -6.75 -7.47 19.78
N PHE A 47 -7.51 -7.31 18.69
CA PHE A 47 -7.43 -6.15 17.81
C PHE A 47 -8.58 -5.15 17.98
N THR A 48 -9.45 -5.32 18.99
CA THR A 48 -10.65 -4.47 19.17
C THR A 48 -10.33 -2.98 19.12
N LYS A 49 -9.30 -2.51 19.85
CA LYS A 49 -8.92 -1.09 19.86
C LYS A 49 -8.40 -0.61 18.51
N GLN A 50 -7.73 -1.48 17.77
CA GLN A 50 -7.18 -1.18 16.47
C GLN A 50 -8.28 -1.12 15.42
N TYR A 51 -9.30 -1.98 15.51
CA TYR A 51 -10.49 -1.88 14.69
C TYR A 51 -11.25 -0.57 14.97
N GLU A 52 -11.42 -0.19 16.24
CA GLU A 52 -12.03 1.09 16.60
C GLU A 52 -11.26 2.28 16.01
N HIS A 53 -9.93 2.24 16.04
CA HIS A 53 -9.11 3.27 15.43
C HIS A 53 -9.25 3.29 13.91
N LEU A 54 -9.18 2.12 13.27
CA LEU A 54 -9.30 1.99 11.81
C LEU A 54 -10.68 2.44 11.33
N ALA A 55 -11.75 2.13 12.07
CA ALA A 55 -13.11 2.56 11.74
C ALA A 55 -13.23 4.10 11.77
N LYS A 56 -12.58 4.77 12.73
CA LYS A 56 -12.51 6.24 12.76
C LYS A 56 -11.72 6.81 11.59
N GLN A 57 -10.63 6.15 11.21
CA GLN A 57 -9.85 6.55 10.02
C GLN A 57 -10.64 6.38 8.72
N ILE A 58 -11.56 5.42 8.66
CA ILE A 58 -12.50 5.31 7.55
C ILE A 58 -13.53 6.45 7.62
N GLU A 59 -14.13 6.68 8.79
CA GLU A 59 -15.14 7.74 9.01
C GLU A 59 -14.60 9.14 8.66
N ASP A 60 -13.35 9.45 9.04
CA ASP A 60 -12.71 10.74 8.76
C ASP A 60 -12.01 10.83 7.39
N ASN A 61 -12.13 9.77 6.56
CA ASN A 61 -11.51 9.63 5.24
C ASN A 61 -9.97 9.61 5.24
N THR A 62 -9.32 9.37 6.39
CA THR A 62 -7.89 9.06 6.43
C THR A 62 -7.60 7.78 5.65
N ILE A 63 -8.39 6.72 5.79
CA ILE A 63 -8.33 5.58 4.89
C ILE A 63 -9.14 5.89 3.65
N SER A 64 -8.46 6.11 2.54
CA SER A 64 -9.07 6.35 1.24
C SER A 64 -9.12 5.04 0.46
N PRO A 65 -10.31 4.56 0.06
CA PRO A 65 -10.41 3.46 -0.89
C PRO A 65 -9.58 3.72 -2.14
N GLU A 66 -9.56 4.97 -2.64
CA GLU A 66 -8.79 5.40 -3.81
C GLU A 66 -7.31 5.06 -3.66
N ALA A 67 -6.67 5.43 -2.54
CA ALA A 67 -5.27 5.12 -2.27
C ALA A 67 -4.96 3.61 -2.28
N LEU A 68 -5.93 2.79 -1.91
CA LEU A 68 -5.80 1.34 -1.93
C LEU A 68 -6.09 0.72 -3.29
N GLU A 69 -6.73 1.40 -4.24
CA GLU A 69 -6.90 0.90 -5.62
C GLU A 69 -5.63 1.13 -6.45
N GLU A 70 -4.77 2.05 -6.01
CA GLU A 70 -3.49 2.38 -6.65
C GLU A 70 -2.36 1.37 -6.36
N ILE A 71 -2.66 0.29 -5.61
CA ILE A 71 -1.71 -0.77 -5.29
C ILE A 71 -1.63 -1.80 -6.43
N ASN A 72 -0.42 -2.00 -6.94
CA ASN A 72 -0.03 -3.01 -7.90
C ASN A 72 0.97 -3.96 -7.23
N ASP A 73 0.50 -5.15 -6.83
CA ASP A 73 1.35 -6.16 -6.19
C ASP A 73 2.00 -7.06 -7.27
N GLU A 74 3.28 -6.82 -7.52
CA GLU A 74 4.12 -7.57 -8.47
C GLU A 74 5.03 -8.59 -7.75
N THR A 75 4.73 -8.93 -6.50
CA THR A 75 5.54 -9.86 -5.70
C THR A 75 5.40 -11.31 -6.14
N GLY A 76 4.25 -11.67 -6.72
CA GLY A 76 3.88 -13.03 -7.05
C GLY A 76 3.36 -13.86 -5.86
N SER A 77 3.17 -13.25 -4.69
CA SER A 77 2.64 -13.94 -3.50
C SER A 77 1.15 -14.20 -3.64
N VAL A 78 0.75 -15.48 -3.69
CA VAL A 78 -0.66 -15.87 -3.79
C VAL A 78 -1.43 -15.44 -2.52
N TYR A 79 -0.81 -15.55 -1.35
CA TYR A 79 -1.47 -15.19 -0.09
C TYR A 79 -1.71 -13.69 0.04
N ALA A 80 -0.77 -12.85 -0.38
CA ALA A 80 -0.95 -11.41 -0.41
C ALA A 80 -2.10 -11.01 -1.33
N GLN A 81 -2.14 -11.61 -2.53
CA GLN A 81 -3.19 -11.37 -3.52
C GLN A 81 -4.57 -11.77 -3.00
N GLU A 82 -4.70 -12.93 -2.34
CA GLU A 82 -5.97 -13.37 -1.75
C GLU A 82 -6.47 -12.41 -0.66
N ILE A 83 -5.59 -11.96 0.25
CA ILE A 83 -5.96 -10.98 1.28
C ILE A 83 -6.37 -9.67 0.63
N TYR A 84 -5.61 -9.19 -0.37
CA TYR A 84 -5.92 -7.95 -1.07
C TYR A 84 -7.27 -8.03 -1.80
N ILE A 85 -7.60 -9.15 -2.44
CA ILE A 85 -8.92 -9.37 -3.05
C ILE A 85 -10.04 -9.19 -2.01
N ASP A 86 -9.86 -9.70 -0.80
CA ASP A 86 -10.87 -9.54 0.26
C ASP A 86 -10.92 -8.11 0.80
N VAL A 87 -9.79 -7.39 0.86
CA VAL A 87 -9.77 -5.93 1.09
C VAL A 87 -10.60 -5.21 0.02
N ARG A 88 -10.38 -5.49 -1.27
CA ARG A 88 -11.10 -4.87 -2.39
C ARG A 88 -12.62 -5.09 -2.27
N LYS A 89 -13.04 -6.33 -2.01
CA LYS A 89 -14.46 -6.66 -1.80
C LYS A 89 -15.06 -5.90 -0.62
N PHE A 90 -14.31 -5.74 0.47
CA PHE A 90 -14.77 -4.96 1.62
C PHE A 90 -14.92 -3.47 1.28
N LEU A 91 -13.92 -2.86 0.65
CA LEU A 91 -13.97 -1.45 0.23
C LEU A 91 -15.11 -1.20 -0.75
N GLU A 92 -15.35 -2.11 -1.69
CA GLU A 92 -16.50 -2.04 -2.61
C GLU A 92 -17.84 -2.03 -1.85
N ARG A 93 -18.01 -2.91 -0.85
CA ARG A 93 -19.21 -2.93 0.00
C ARG A 93 -19.38 -1.62 0.75
N LEU A 94 -18.29 -1.11 1.34
CA LEU A 94 -18.29 0.14 2.08
C LEU A 94 -18.73 1.33 1.20
N LYS A 95 -18.29 1.38 -0.07
CA LYS A 95 -18.70 2.43 -1.03
C LYS A 95 -20.21 2.51 -1.28
N PHE A 96 -20.97 1.42 -1.06
CA PHE A 96 -22.44 1.43 -1.23
C PHE A 96 -23.18 2.07 -0.06
N ASP A 97 -22.57 2.07 1.13
CA ASP A 97 -23.15 2.60 2.34
C ASP A 97 -22.54 3.96 2.66
N LYS A 98 -23.21 5.02 2.20
CA LYS A 98 -22.75 6.39 2.43
C LYS A 98 -22.94 6.80 3.90
N ASP A 99 -21.98 7.58 4.39
CA ASP A 99 -22.05 8.31 5.66
C ASP A 99 -22.19 7.42 6.91
N LEU A 100 -21.60 6.22 6.90
CA LEU A 100 -21.53 5.37 8.09
C LEU A 100 -20.59 5.96 9.13
N ASP A 101 -21.04 5.98 10.39
CA ASP A 101 -20.16 6.29 11.51
C ASP A 101 -19.28 5.08 11.91
N SER A 102 -18.24 5.33 12.71
CA SER A 102 -17.34 4.27 13.14
C SER A 102 -18.00 3.13 13.92
N GLN A 103 -19.11 3.36 14.63
CA GLN A 103 -19.83 2.29 15.32
C GLN A 103 -20.60 1.42 14.32
N GLU A 104 -21.28 2.04 13.36
CA GLU A 104 -22.00 1.34 12.30
C GLU A 104 -21.04 0.50 11.44
N ILE A 105 -19.85 1.01 11.13
CA ILE A 105 -18.82 0.26 10.39
C ILE A 105 -18.42 -1.02 11.16
N LEU A 106 -18.16 -0.90 12.46
CA LEU A 106 -17.74 -2.04 13.30
C LEU A 106 -18.84 -3.09 13.45
N GLU A 107 -20.09 -2.67 13.60
CA GLU A 107 -21.23 -3.58 13.75
C GLU A 107 -21.56 -4.31 12.44
N ARG A 108 -21.49 -3.59 11.32
CA ARG A 108 -21.91 -4.10 10.01
C ARG A 108 -20.83 -4.89 9.28
N PHE A 109 -19.56 -4.57 9.51
CA PHE A 109 -18.43 -5.15 8.76
C PHE A 109 -17.28 -5.68 9.65
N PRO A 110 -17.55 -6.46 10.71
CA PRO A 110 -16.51 -6.90 11.63
C PRO A 110 -15.43 -7.79 10.97
N GLU A 111 -15.78 -8.58 9.96
CA GLU A 111 -14.83 -9.38 9.20
C GLU A 111 -14.01 -8.51 8.23
N GLY A 112 -14.65 -7.55 7.57
CA GLY A 112 -13.98 -6.61 6.66
C GLY A 112 -12.94 -5.75 7.37
N MET A 113 -13.25 -5.30 8.59
CA MET A 113 -12.33 -4.57 9.45
C MET A 113 -11.10 -5.40 9.84
N ASP A 114 -11.27 -6.70 10.11
CA ASP A 114 -10.14 -7.58 10.39
C ASP A 114 -9.23 -7.75 9.17
N VAL A 115 -9.81 -8.05 8.00
CA VAL A 115 -9.06 -8.20 6.74
C VAL A 115 -8.29 -6.93 6.42
N LEU A 116 -8.96 -5.77 6.46
CA LEU A 116 -8.35 -4.48 6.17
C LEU A 116 -7.24 -4.16 7.18
N TYR A 117 -7.47 -4.37 8.48
CA TYR A 117 -6.46 -4.12 9.49
C TYR A 117 -5.21 -4.97 9.28
N ARG A 118 -5.37 -6.28 9.02
CA ARG A 118 -4.25 -7.20 8.77
C ARG A 118 -3.43 -6.75 7.57
N TYR A 119 -4.08 -6.43 6.46
CA TYR A 119 -3.42 -6.00 5.24
C TYR A 119 -2.73 -4.64 5.38
N LEU A 120 -3.36 -3.67 6.05
CA LEU A 120 -2.76 -2.34 6.17
C LEU A 120 -1.62 -2.31 7.19
N ASN A 121 -1.72 -3.08 8.28
CA ASN A 121 -0.89 -2.85 9.47
C ASN A 121 0.05 -4.01 9.84
N LEU A 122 -0.20 -5.23 9.36
CA LEU A 122 0.55 -6.43 9.78
C LEU A 122 1.45 -7.02 8.69
N ILE A 123 1.24 -6.69 7.42
CA ILE A 123 2.18 -7.02 6.35
C ILE A 123 3.09 -5.82 6.07
N GLU A 124 4.29 -6.12 5.58
CA GLU A 124 5.32 -5.12 5.34
C GLU A 124 6.05 -5.38 4.02
N VAL A 125 5.98 -4.39 3.12
CA VAL A 125 6.70 -4.38 1.83
C VAL A 125 8.19 -4.17 2.11
N GLU A 126 9.06 -5.01 1.56
CA GLU A 126 10.51 -4.84 1.67
C GLU A 126 11.02 -3.91 0.58
N GLU A 127 10.75 -4.27 -0.68
CA GLU A 127 11.15 -3.49 -1.87
C GLU A 127 9.95 -3.14 -2.74
N GLY A 128 9.94 -1.93 -3.28
CA GLY A 128 8.86 -1.41 -4.13
C GLY A 128 9.18 -0.07 -4.78
N LEU A 129 8.19 0.52 -5.42
CA LEU A 129 8.26 1.83 -6.07
C LEU A 129 6.94 2.56 -5.91
N LEU A 130 7.01 3.83 -5.53
CA LEU A 130 5.88 4.76 -5.58
C LEU A 130 6.01 5.62 -6.84
N HIS A 131 4.91 5.96 -7.47
CA HIS A 131 4.86 6.81 -8.66
C HIS A 131 3.76 7.88 -8.50
N CYS A 132 4.13 9.11 -8.79
CA CYS A 132 3.19 10.22 -8.90
C CYS A 132 2.76 10.36 -10.36
N ASN A 133 1.50 10.04 -10.65
CA ASN A 133 0.95 10.16 -11.99
C ASN A 133 0.70 11.61 -12.45
N GLU A 134 0.79 12.59 -11.54
CA GLU A 134 0.67 14.01 -11.86
C GLU A 134 1.99 14.59 -12.41
N CYS A 135 3.09 14.56 -11.64
CA CYS A 135 4.38 15.08 -12.14
C CYS A 135 5.28 14.04 -12.83
N GLY A 136 4.95 12.76 -12.75
CA GLY A 136 5.71 11.64 -13.34
C GLY A 136 6.93 11.22 -12.52
N ARG A 137 7.03 11.62 -11.24
CA ARG A 137 8.14 11.24 -10.37
C ARG A 137 7.92 9.89 -9.73
N TRP A 138 9.00 9.15 -9.55
CA TRP A 138 8.97 7.89 -8.82
C TRP A 138 9.92 7.92 -7.62
N TYR A 139 9.63 7.11 -6.61
CA TYR A 139 10.38 6.99 -5.36
C TYR A 139 10.59 5.52 -5.03
N PRO A 140 11.83 5.06 -4.78
CA PRO A 140 12.06 3.68 -4.37
C PRO A 140 11.57 3.45 -2.94
N ILE A 141 11.24 2.19 -2.66
CA ILE A 141 11.03 1.66 -1.31
C ILE A 141 12.09 0.60 -1.11
N GLY A 142 12.89 0.69 -0.05
CA GLY A 142 13.87 -0.34 0.28
C GLY A 142 15.22 -0.22 -0.44
N SER A 143 15.50 0.86 -1.19
CA SER A 143 16.73 0.96 -1.98
C SER A 143 17.97 1.24 -1.13
N ALA A 144 17.85 2.04 -0.08
CA ALA A 144 18.93 2.40 0.84
C ALA A 144 18.74 1.79 2.22
N VAL A 145 17.51 1.76 2.70
CA VAL A 145 17.11 1.11 3.96
C VAL A 145 15.90 0.27 3.66
N GLU A 146 16.01 -1.04 3.94
CA GLU A 146 14.92 -2.01 3.78
C GLU A 146 13.62 -1.42 4.31
N THR A 147 12.52 -1.63 3.57
CA THR A 147 11.16 -1.29 4.01
C THR A 147 10.87 0.22 4.12
N ILE A 148 11.85 1.11 3.92
CA ILE A 148 11.67 2.56 4.01
C ILE A 148 11.42 3.18 2.63
N PRO A 149 10.35 3.99 2.45
CA PRO A 149 10.15 4.75 1.23
C PRO A 149 11.04 6.01 1.20
N GLU A 150 11.69 6.28 0.07
CA GLU A 150 12.68 7.35 -0.09
C GLU A 150 12.13 8.53 -0.91
N LEU A 151 11.28 9.35 -0.28
CA LEU A 151 10.64 10.51 -0.91
C LEU A 151 11.56 11.76 -0.92
N MET A 152 12.75 11.61 -1.49
CA MET A 152 13.73 12.69 -1.62
C MET A 152 13.42 13.61 -2.82
N PRO A 153 13.74 14.91 -2.74
CA PRO A 153 13.69 15.81 -3.89
C PRO A 153 14.80 15.47 -4.91
N ASP A 154 14.59 15.85 -6.17
CA ASP A 154 15.43 15.47 -7.30
C ASP A 154 16.92 15.80 -7.12
N ASP A 155 17.25 16.91 -6.46
CA ASP A 155 18.62 17.38 -6.22
C ASP A 155 19.38 16.57 -5.16
N LEU A 156 18.66 15.74 -4.38
CA LEU A 156 19.24 14.82 -3.39
C LEU A 156 19.23 13.36 -3.89
N ARG A 157 18.77 13.11 -5.12
CA ARG A 157 18.74 11.77 -5.74
C ARG A 157 20.07 11.48 -6.44
N GLU A 158 20.56 10.25 -6.30
CA GLU A 158 21.80 9.78 -6.93
C GLU A 158 21.47 8.97 -8.19
N GLU A 159 21.80 9.51 -9.37
CA GLU A 159 21.43 8.93 -10.67
C GLU A 159 21.90 7.48 -10.85
N ASP A 160 23.15 7.18 -10.50
CA ASP A 160 23.71 5.82 -10.66
C ASP A 160 22.92 4.80 -9.82
N ARG A 161 22.63 5.14 -8.55
CA ARG A 161 21.86 4.28 -7.63
C ARG A 161 20.42 4.09 -8.13
N ASP A 162 19.79 5.16 -8.59
CA ASP A 162 18.43 5.10 -9.12
C ASP A 162 18.34 4.24 -10.38
N ARG A 163 19.31 4.36 -11.29
CA ARG A 163 19.39 3.53 -12.49
C ARG A 163 19.67 2.06 -12.15
N GLU A 164 20.50 1.78 -11.16
CA GLU A 164 20.71 0.41 -10.65
C GLU A 164 19.40 -0.17 -10.10
N TRP A 165 18.64 0.61 -9.33
CA TRP A 165 17.33 0.22 -8.81
C TRP A 165 16.33 -0.10 -9.92
N LEU A 166 16.19 0.81 -10.90
CA LEU A 166 15.31 0.60 -12.05
C LEU A 166 15.74 -0.64 -12.86
N ASN A 167 17.04 -0.85 -13.08
CA ASN A 167 17.54 -2.02 -13.79
C ASN A 167 17.27 -3.33 -13.06
N LYS A 168 17.39 -3.34 -11.72
CA LYS A 168 17.06 -4.50 -10.87
C LYS A 168 15.60 -4.92 -11.05
N TRP A 169 14.69 -3.94 -11.12
CA TRP A 169 13.24 -4.18 -11.11
C TRP A 169 12.52 -3.96 -12.44
N LYS A 170 13.26 -3.74 -13.54
CA LYS A 170 12.72 -3.39 -14.86
C LYS A 170 11.61 -4.31 -15.40
N GLU A 171 11.61 -5.58 -15.02
CA GLU A 171 10.58 -6.54 -15.48
C GLU A 171 9.24 -6.37 -14.73
N LYS A 172 9.26 -5.72 -13.56
CA LYS A 172 8.07 -5.44 -12.72
C LYS A 172 7.62 -3.97 -12.80
N ILE A 173 8.49 -3.07 -13.26
CA ILE A 173 8.17 -1.65 -13.39
C ILE A 173 7.49 -1.40 -14.75
N PRO A 174 6.35 -0.69 -14.80
CA PRO A 174 5.74 -0.28 -16.06
C PRO A 174 6.70 0.45 -16.99
N SER A 175 6.68 0.13 -18.28
CA SER A 175 7.59 0.72 -19.28
C SER A 175 7.55 2.24 -19.30
N LYS A 176 6.38 2.84 -19.10
CA LYS A 176 6.23 4.31 -19.01
C LYS A 176 7.06 4.91 -17.88
N ILE A 177 7.13 4.26 -16.72
CA ILE A 177 7.94 4.75 -15.58
C ILE A 177 9.43 4.57 -15.89
N LEU A 178 9.80 3.48 -16.57
CA LEU A 178 11.19 3.28 -17.01
C LEU A 178 11.62 4.33 -18.03
N GLU A 179 10.79 4.64 -19.02
CA GLU A 179 11.17 5.52 -20.14
C GLU A 179 11.00 7.02 -19.81
N GLU A 180 9.94 7.38 -19.07
CA GLU A 180 9.53 8.77 -18.85
C GLU A 180 9.63 9.21 -17.38
N GLY A 181 9.97 8.29 -16.47
CA GLY A 181 10.02 8.55 -15.04
C GLY A 181 11.03 9.62 -14.66
N LYS A 182 10.65 10.46 -13.70
CA LYS A 182 11.49 11.49 -13.11
C LYS A 182 11.99 11.08 -11.71
N PRO A 183 13.18 11.53 -11.28
CA PRO A 183 14.11 12.39 -12.02
C PRO A 183 14.90 11.67 -13.12
N PHE A 184 14.99 10.34 -13.06
CA PHE A 184 15.74 9.52 -14.00
C PHE A 184 14.89 8.35 -14.51
N GLY A 185 15.00 8.06 -15.80
CA GLY A 185 14.50 6.85 -16.46
C GLY A 185 15.66 6.01 -17.01
N LEU A 186 15.41 4.78 -17.47
CA LEU A 186 16.40 3.87 -18.07
C LEU A 186 16.77 4.21 -19.51
#